data_AF-A0A2J6X5C2-F1
#
_entry.id   AF-A0A2J6X5C2-F1
#
_cell.length_a   1.000
_cell.length_b   1.000
_cell.length_c   1.000
_cell.angle_alpha   90.00
_cell.angle_beta   90.00
_cell.angle_gamma   90.00
#
_symmetry.space_group_name_H-M   'P 1'
#
loop_
_entity.id
_entity.type
_entity.pdbx_description
1 polymer ?
#
loop_
_entity_poly.entity_id
_entity_poly.type
_entity_poly.pdbx_seq_one_letter_code
_entity_poly.pdbx_strand_id
1 'polypeptide(L)'
;MPFSLPALQALLEPGVGPRWQAVQRLLHPEMVALANRVTERAAKLLARQWPLYELSFKTRRAIDRGRGRRDPIEDYWFAFDRPPRGAGVMLTVSGAERTVAAGLQLWGTRRPQLAQLWRDARPSWEPLIDRIGTEGQARFTSRRPPLPGMRWIDHYLTQRQAQYLWAGFVYPWENLPSAERLIDDLCALLPLNEVLMELAELDLVATNTLRETPAVYVAGAPLFEQIAATIRRRGMVIDDQTLYAFHLAVQARPLVIL
;
A
#
# COMPACT_ATOMS: atom_id res chain seq x y z
N MET A 1 18.64 10.78 11.19
CA MET A 1 18.13 10.61 9.80
C MET A 1 17.44 9.25 9.69
N PRO A 2 16.42 9.09 8.82
CA PRO A 2 15.65 7.86 8.68
C PRO A 2 16.44 6.72 8.03
N PHE A 3 17.43 7.05 7.21
CA PHE A 3 18.28 6.08 6.51
C PHE A 3 19.74 6.49 6.57
N SER A 4 20.64 5.51 6.62
CA SER A 4 22.08 5.72 6.48
C SER A 4 22.48 5.94 5.03
N LEU A 5 23.58 6.66 4.79
CA LEU A 5 24.10 6.85 3.44
C LEU A 5 24.42 5.51 2.72
N PRO A 6 25.07 4.51 3.37
CA PRO A 6 25.28 3.21 2.75
C PRO A 6 23.97 2.50 2.37
N ALA A 7 22.92 2.62 3.17
CA ALA A 7 21.61 2.05 2.85
C ALA A 7 21.00 2.67 1.58
N LEU A 8 21.08 4.00 1.44
CA LEU A 8 20.61 4.69 0.23
C LEU A 8 21.45 4.29 -1.00
N GLN A 9 22.78 4.28 -0.85
CA GLN A 9 23.72 3.93 -1.93
C GLN A 9 23.60 2.47 -2.39
N ALA A 10 23.00 1.58 -1.59
CA ALA A 10 22.73 0.20 -1.99
C ALA A 10 21.92 0.11 -3.30
N LEU A 11 21.07 1.10 -3.61
CA LEU A 11 20.29 1.17 -4.85
C LEU A 11 21.13 1.62 -6.07
N LEU A 12 22.37 2.05 -5.87
CA LEU A 12 23.25 2.52 -6.95
C LEU A 12 24.23 1.42 -7.42
N GLU A 13 24.37 0.33 -6.68
CA GLU A 13 25.25 -0.78 -7.02
C GLU A 13 25.00 -1.29 -8.45
N PRO A 14 26.05 -1.53 -9.25
CA PRO A 14 25.88 -1.99 -10.62
C PRO A 14 25.44 -3.47 -10.67
N GLY A 15 24.51 -3.77 -11.57
CA GLY A 15 24.05 -5.13 -11.82
C GLY A 15 22.92 -5.61 -10.89
N VAL A 16 22.11 -6.55 -11.40
CA VAL A 16 20.89 -7.02 -10.73
C VAL A 16 21.19 -7.72 -9.41
N GLY A 17 22.13 -8.67 -9.41
CA GLY A 17 22.49 -9.47 -8.24
C GLY A 17 23.12 -8.63 -7.13
N PRO A 18 24.23 -7.90 -7.40
CA PRO A 18 24.89 -7.07 -6.41
C PRO A 18 23.95 -6.01 -5.81
N ARG A 19 23.16 -5.30 -6.64
CA ARG A 19 22.18 -4.33 -6.15
C ARG A 19 21.14 -4.95 -5.25
N TRP A 20 20.57 -6.08 -5.63
CA TRP A 20 19.59 -6.76 -4.79
C TRP A 20 20.20 -7.20 -3.44
N GLN A 21 21.41 -7.78 -3.46
CA GLN A 21 22.10 -8.20 -2.24
C GLN A 21 22.42 -7.01 -1.33
N ALA A 22 22.88 -5.89 -1.90
CA ALA A 22 23.15 -4.67 -1.15
C ALA A 22 21.86 -4.11 -0.54
N VAL A 23 20.76 -4.06 -1.30
CA VAL A 23 19.45 -3.63 -0.79
C VAL A 23 18.99 -4.51 0.37
N GLN A 24 19.08 -5.84 0.23
CA GLN A 24 18.67 -6.76 1.29
C GLN A 24 19.55 -6.66 2.55
N ARG A 25 20.85 -6.41 2.38
CA ARG A 25 21.80 -6.32 3.50
C ARG A 25 21.79 -4.97 4.21
N LEU A 26 21.64 -3.88 3.47
CA LEU A 26 21.84 -2.51 3.98
C LEU A 26 20.53 -1.73 4.09
N LEU A 27 19.68 -1.74 3.06
CA LEU A 27 18.48 -0.90 3.01
C LEU A 27 17.26 -1.55 3.68
N HIS A 28 17.02 -2.83 3.40
CA HIS A 28 15.85 -3.55 3.91
C HIS A 28 15.76 -3.54 5.45
N PRO A 29 16.84 -3.76 6.22
CA PRO A 29 16.76 -3.72 7.69
C PRO A 29 16.33 -2.36 8.23
N GLU A 30 16.83 -1.26 7.65
CA GLU A 30 16.43 0.09 8.06
C GLU A 30 14.99 0.40 7.68
N MET A 31 14.55 -0.07 6.50
CA MET A 31 13.14 0.03 6.06
C MET A 31 12.21 -0.74 7.00
N VAL A 32 12.59 -1.94 7.44
CA VAL A 32 11.82 -2.74 8.42
C VAL A 32 11.75 -2.03 9.77
N ALA A 33 12.87 -1.49 10.26
CA ALA A 33 12.89 -0.74 11.51
C ALA A 33 11.95 0.48 11.47
N LEU A 34 11.93 1.20 10.34
CA LEU A 34 11.02 2.32 10.13
C LEU A 34 9.56 1.85 10.06
N ALA A 35 9.27 0.81 9.28
CA ALA A 35 7.92 0.25 9.13
C ALA A 35 7.34 -0.25 10.46
N ASN A 36 8.15 -0.83 11.34
CA ASN A 36 7.74 -1.25 12.68
C ASN A 36 7.34 -0.03 13.54
N ARG A 37 8.11 1.06 13.49
CA ARG A 37 7.78 2.30 14.22
C ARG A 37 6.51 2.97 13.68
N VAL A 38 6.30 2.93 12.36
CA VAL A 38 5.04 3.38 11.76
C VAL A 38 3.89 2.51 12.23
N THR A 39 4.07 1.19 12.25
CA THR A 39 3.09 0.22 12.75
C THR A 39 2.67 0.52 14.18
N GLU A 40 3.63 0.77 15.08
CA GLU A 40 3.35 1.11 16.48
C GLU A 40 2.53 2.40 16.62
N ARG A 41 2.83 3.42 15.81
CA ARG A 41 2.09 4.70 15.83
C ARG A 41 0.72 4.57 15.20
N ALA A 42 0.62 3.86 14.08
CA ALA A 42 -0.62 3.62 13.36
C ALA A 42 -1.60 2.76 14.17
N ALA A 43 -1.11 1.75 14.90
CA ALA A 43 -1.92 0.94 15.81
C ALA A 43 -2.55 1.78 16.93
N LYS A 44 -1.95 2.90 17.32
CA LYS A 44 -2.55 3.84 18.28
C LYS A 44 -3.54 4.78 17.60
N LEU A 45 -3.21 5.26 16.41
CA LEU A 45 -4.03 6.20 15.63
C LEU A 45 -5.34 5.56 15.13
N LEU A 46 -5.27 4.32 14.66
CA LEU A 46 -6.37 3.57 14.04
C LEU A 46 -6.61 2.25 14.78
N ALA A 47 -6.75 2.28 16.10
CA ALA A 47 -6.74 1.09 16.95
C ALA A 47 -7.74 -0.01 16.54
N ARG A 48 -8.89 0.37 15.96
CA ARG A 48 -9.92 -0.59 15.50
C ARG A 48 -9.65 -1.12 14.09
N GLN A 49 -9.17 -0.27 13.20
CA GLN A 49 -8.98 -0.59 11.78
C GLN A 49 -7.61 -1.18 11.47
N TRP A 50 -6.59 -0.87 12.28
CA TRP A 50 -5.21 -1.31 12.04
C TRP A 50 -5.04 -2.82 11.83
N PRO A 51 -5.76 -3.72 12.53
CA PRO A 51 -5.69 -5.17 12.27
C PRO A 51 -6.08 -5.59 10.84
N LEU A 52 -6.74 -4.72 10.07
CA LEU A 52 -7.11 -4.97 8.68
C LEU A 52 -5.95 -4.67 7.70
N TYR A 53 -4.97 -3.88 8.13
CA TYR A 53 -3.84 -3.50 7.29
C TYR A 53 -2.80 -4.60 7.18
N GLU A 54 -2.27 -4.72 5.97
CA GLU A 54 -1.16 -5.59 5.62
C GLU A 54 0.05 -4.74 5.26
N LEU A 55 1.21 -5.11 5.82
CA LEU A 55 2.50 -4.57 5.43
C LEU A 55 3.09 -5.46 4.34
N SER A 56 3.44 -4.86 3.20
CA SER A 56 4.11 -5.51 2.09
C SER A 56 5.40 -4.79 1.72
N PHE A 57 6.40 -5.54 1.25
CA PHE A 57 7.64 -5.00 0.71
C PHE A 57 7.77 -5.37 -0.76
N LYS A 58 8.50 -4.55 -1.52
CA LYS A 58 8.87 -4.90 -2.89
C LYS A 58 9.62 -6.24 -2.92
N THR A 59 9.09 -7.20 -3.67
CA THR A 59 9.71 -8.53 -3.84
C THR A 59 10.45 -8.66 -5.17
N ARG A 60 10.15 -7.78 -6.14
CA ARG A 60 10.76 -7.82 -7.47
C ARG A 60 12.20 -7.33 -7.41
N ARG A 61 13.15 -8.22 -7.75
CA ARG A 61 14.60 -7.94 -7.76
C ARG A 61 15.16 -7.31 -9.04
N ALA A 62 14.39 -7.25 -10.12
CA ALA A 62 14.83 -6.73 -11.41
C ALA A 62 13.66 -6.20 -12.25
N ILE A 63 13.97 -5.25 -13.14
CA ILE A 63 13.04 -4.72 -14.15
C ILE A 63 13.21 -5.57 -15.41
N ASP A 64 12.11 -6.17 -15.87
CA ASP A 64 12.12 -6.93 -17.13
C ASP A 64 11.99 -5.96 -18.31
N ARG A 65 12.94 -5.99 -19.24
CA ARG A 65 12.94 -5.16 -20.45
C ARG A 65 12.61 -5.98 -21.71
N GLY A 66 12.25 -7.25 -21.56
CA GLY A 66 12.06 -8.19 -22.65
C GLY A 66 13.37 -8.70 -23.24
N ARG A 67 13.27 -9.68 -24.15
CA ARG A 67 14.42 -10.31 -24.86
C ARG A 67 15.51 -10.86 -23.93
N GLY A 68 15.12 -11.33 -22.75
CA GLY A 68 16.04 -11.87 -21.74
C GLY A 68 16.88 -10.82 -20.99
N ARG A 69 16.74 -9.53 -21.31
CA ARG A 69 17.44 -8.45 -20.61
C ARG A 69 16.73 -8.09 -19.31
N ARG A 70 17.52 -7.99 -18.25
CA ARG A 70 17.07 -7.56 -16.92
C ARG A 70 17.90 -6.39 -16.45
N ASP A 71 17.24 -5.29 -16.10
CA ASP A 71 17.88 -4.15 -15.49
C ASP A 71 17.74 -4.25 -13.95
N PRO A 72 18.71 -3.72 -13.17
CA PRO A 72 18.58 -3.66 -11.72
C PRO A 72 17.38 -2.79 -11.31
N ILE A 73 16.82 -3.02 -10.12
CA ILE A 73 15.77 -2.14 -9.59
C ILE A 73 16.28 -0.71 -9.40
N GLU A 74 15.39 0.26 -9.62
CA GLU A 74 15.67 1.69 -9.44
C GLU A 74 15.24 2.17 -8.04
N ASP A 75 14.28 1.48 -7.45
CA ASP A 75 13.66 1.81 -6.17
C ASP A 75 13.39 0.57 -5.31
N TYR A 76 13.21 0.79 -4.01
CA TYR A 76 12.73 -0.19 -3.04
C TYR A 76 11.67 0.44 -2.14
N TRP A 77 10.62 -0.29 -1.80
CA TRP A 77 9.48 0.27 -1.08
C TRP A 77 8.84 -0.72 -0.11
N PHE A 78 8.10 -0.18 0.86
CA PHE A 78 7.07 -0.90 1.61
C PHE A 78 5.74 -0.16 1.53
N ALA A 79 4.64 -0.87 1.68
CA ALA A 79 3.30 -0.30 1.67
C ALA A 79 2.42 -0.91 2.78
N PHE A 80 1.56 -0.07 3.33
CA PHE A 80 0.43 -0.43 4.16
C PHE A 80 -0.84 -0.32 3.31
N ASP A 81 -1.49 -1.46 3.09
CA ASP A 81 -2.74 -1.53 2.35
C ASP A 81 -3.72 -2.47 3.04
N ARG A 82 -5.00 -2.41 2.68
CA ARG A 82 -6.00 -3.37 3.17
C ARG A 82 -7.01 -3.71 2.08
N PRO A 83 -7.65 -4.89 2.12
CA PRO A 83 -8.86 -5.12 1.34
C PRO A 83 -9.96 -4.11 1.69
N PRO A 84 -10.78 -3.68 0.71
CA PRO A 84 -10.70 -4.01 -0.71
C PRO A 84 -9.60 -3.25 -1.47
N ARG A 85 -8.67 -3.93 -2.14
CA ARG A 85 -7.45 -3.32 -2.76
C ARG A 85 -7.75 -2.14 -3.68
N GLY A 86 -6.79 -1.24 -3.85
CA GLY A 86 -6.92 -0.10 -4.78
C GLY A 86 -6.42 1.22 -4.21
N ALA A 87 -6.15 1.28 -2.92
CA ALA A 87 -5.45 2.38 -2.27
C ALA A 87 -4.50 1.83 -1.19
N GLY A 88 -3.42 2.55 -0.91
CA GLY A 88 -2.47 2.20 0.13
C GLY A 88 -1.49 3.34 0.42
N VAL A 89 -0.94 3.37 1.63
CA VAL A 89 0.09 4.33 2.04
C VAL A 89 1.44 3.65 1.95
N MET A 90 2.41 4.25 1.27
CA MET A 90 3.70 3.63 1.03
C MET A 90 4.86 4.57 1.27
N LEU A 91 6.02 3.96 1.54
CA LEU A 91 7.31 4.63 1.51
C LEU A 91 8.19 4.01 0.44
N THR A 92 8.76 4.85 -0.41
CA THR A 92 9.65 4.45 -1.50
C THR A 92 11.00 5.15 -1.35
N VAL A 93 12.08 4.39 -1.44
CA VAL A 93 13.45 4.90 -1.57
C VAL A 93 13.86 4.68 -3.02
N SER A 94 14.14 5.76 -3.74
CA SER A 94 14.52 5.74 -5.15
C SER A 94 15.99 6.11 -5.32
N GLY A 95 16.77 5.20 -5.90
CA GLY A 95 18.15 5.47 -6.31
C GLY A 95 18.23 6.27 -7.61
N ALA A 96 17.27 6.07 -8.51
CA ALA A 96 17.22 6.80 -9.79
C ALA A 96 16.87 8.28 -9.60
N GLU A 97 15.87 8.58 -8.76
CA GLU A 97 15.48 9.96 -8.43
C GLU A 97 16.30 10.54 -7.27
N ARG A 98 17.06 9.71 -6.54
CA ARG A 98 17.73 10.07 -5.28
C ARG A 98 16.79 10.72 -4.27
N THR A 99 15.63 10.09 -4.10
CA THR A 99 14.57 10.57 -3.21
C THR A 99 14.10 9.48 -2.24
N VAL A 100 13.49 9.92 -1.16
CA VAL A 100 12.65 9.13 -0.27
C VAL A 100 11.26 9.77 -0.31
N ALA A 101 10.24 9.00 -0.65
CA ALA A 101 8.89 9.49 -0.84
C ALA A 101 7.90 8.73 0.05
N ALA A 102 7.08 9.44 0.81
CA ALA A 102 5.99 8.90 1.62
C ALA A 102 4.67 9.37 1.03
N GLY A 103 3.82 8.46 0.54
CA GLY A 103 2.64 8.86 -0.22
C GLY A 103 1.51 7.85 -0.25
N LEU A 104 0.32 8.38 -0.52
CA LEU A 104 -0.88 7.64 -0.85
C LEU A 104 -0.80 7.24 -2.33
N GLN A 105 -0.84 5.94 -2.60
CA GLN A 105 -1.05 5.37 -3.92
C GLN A 105 -2.54 5.04 -4.07
N LEU A 106 -3.15 5.49 -5.16
CA LEU A 106 -4.56 5.26 -5.45
C LEU A 106 -4.77 4.88 -6.92
N TRP A 107 -5.46 3.77 -7.14
CA TRP A 107 -5.89 3.30 -8.45
C TRP A 107 -7.23 3.92 -8.85
N GLY A 108 -7.47 4.03 -10.16
CA GLY A 108 -8.67 4.64 -10.72
C GLY A 108 -9.99 4.06 -10.20
N THR A 109 -10.00 2.80 -9.79
CA THR A 109 -11.15 2.13 -9.16
C THR A 109 -11.58 2.76 -7.84
N ARG A 110 -10.67 3.46 -7.14
CA ARG A 110 -10.95 4.16 -5.87
C ARG A 110 -11.20 5.65 -6.03
N ARG A 111 -11.14 6.15 -7.27
CA ARG A 111 -11.37 7.58 -7.56
C ARG A 111 -12.79 8.04 -7.22
N PRO A 112 -13.87 7.27 -7.45
CA PRO A 112 -15.22 7.70 -7.04
C PRO A 112 -15.31 7.97 -5.54
N GLN A 113 -14.71 7.11 -4.70
CA GLN A 113 -14.68 7.27 -3.25
C GLN A 113 -13.88 8.52 -2.85
N LEU A 114 -12.75 8.79 -3.50
CA LEU A 114 -12.01 10.03 -3.28
C LEU A 114 -12.82 11.27 -3.68
N ALA A 115 -13.53 11.21 -4.80
CA ALA A 115 -14.39 12.31 -5.25
C ALA A 115 -15.55 12.58 -4.28
N GLN A 116 -16.14 11.52 -3.73
CA GLN A 116 -17.20 11.61 -2.74
C GLN A 116 -16.67 12.19 -1.42
N LEU A 117 -15.58 11.62 -0.89
CA LEU A 117 -14.93 12.09 0.33
C LEU A 117 -14.54 13.57 0.23
N TRP A 118 -13.96 13.98 -0.90
CA TRP A 118 -13.56 15.37 -1.12
C TRP A 118 -14.74 16.33 -1.22
N ARG A 119 -15.89 15.86 -1.72
CA ARG A 119 -17.12 16.65 -1.78
C ARG A 119 -17.77 16.80 -0.40
N ASP A 120 -17.88 15.69 0.33
CA ASP A 120 -18.73 15.57 1.50
C ASP A 120 -18.01 16.02 2.79
N ALA A 121 -16.69 15.87 2.85
CA ALA A 121 -15.88 16.14 4.03
C ALA A 121 -14.67 17.05 3.75
N ARG A 122 -14.77 17.94 2.76
CA ARG A 122 -13.67 18.83 2.32
C ARG A 122 -12.90 19.48 3.49
N PRO A 123 -13.56 20.15 4.47
CA PRO A 123 -12.83 20.90 5.49
C PRO A 123 -11.92 20.02 6.37
N SER A 124 -12.28 18.74 6.54
CA SER A 124 -11.49 17.79 7.33
C SER A 124 -10.19 17.40 6.64
N TRP A 125 -10.15 17.43 5.31
CA TRP A 125 -9.02 16.96 4.50
C TRP A 125 -8.19 18.09 3.90
N GLU A 126 -8.78 19.29 3.78
CA GLU A 126 -8.14 20.47 3.21
C GLU A 126 -6.74 20.75 3.80
N PRO A 127 -6.49 20.67 5.12
CA PRO A 127 -5.16 20.86 5.66
C PRO A 127 -4.12 19.87 5.12
N LEU A 128 -4.48 18.59 4.99
CA LEU A 128 -3.59 17.57 4.44
C LEU A 128 -3.35 17.77 2.94
N ILE A 129 -4.43 18.06 2.19
CA ILE A 129 -4.36 18.32 0.75
C ILE A 129 -3.46 19.53 0.47
N ASP A 130 -3.64 20.63 1.19
CA ASP A 130 -2.85 21.85 1.01
C ASP A 130 -1.40 21.64 1.42
N ARG A 131 -1.16 20.88 2.48
CA ARG A 131 0.19 20.51 2.90
C ARG A 131 0.91 19.64 1.87
N ILE A 132 0.23 18.65 1.26
CA ILE A 132 0.80 17.88 0.14
C ILE A 132 1.07 18.79 -1.07
N GLY A 133 0.21 19.77 -1.34
CA GLY A 133 0.39 20.71 -2.46
C GLY A 133 1.56 21.68 -2.27
N THR A 134 1.92 21.99 -1.01
CA THR A 134 2.96 22.98 -0.67
C THR A 134 4.30 22.34 -0.33
N GLU A 135 4.30 21.25 0.45
CA GLU A 135 5.50 20.56 0.93
C GLU A 135 5.79 19.26 0.16
N GLY A 136 4.84 18.80 -0.65
CA GLY A 136 4.88 17.49 -1.30
C GLY A 136 4.65 17.57 -2.80
N GLN A 137 4.14 16.48 -3.36
CA GLN A 137 3.83 16.35 -4.79
C GLN A 137 2.59 15.47 -4.98
N ALA A 138 1.83 15.75 -6.04
CA ALA A 138 0.82 14.85 -6.57
C ALA A 138 1.17 14.52 -8.03
N ARG A 139 1.30 13.23 -8.33
CA ARG A 139 1.69 12.69 -9.64
C ARG A 139 0.54 11.87 -10.20
N PHE A 140 0.04 12.28 -11.36
CA PHE A 140 -1.00 11.56 -12.12
C PHE A 140 -0.95 11.96 -13.59
N THR A 141 -1.56 11.16 -14.46
CA THR A 141 -1.62 11.47 -15.88
C THR A 141 -2.60 12.61 -16.15
N SER A 142 -2.11 13.71 -16.72
CA SER A 142 -2.92 14.86 -17.10
C SER A 142 -2.75 15.21 -18.56
N ARG A 143 -3.86 15.57 -19.24
CA ARG A 143 -3.85 16.12 -20.60
C ARG A 143 -3.89 17.64 -20.63
N ARG A 144 -4.30 18.27 -19.51
CA ARG A 144 -4.48 19.71 -19.40
C ARG A 144 -3.72 20.23 -18.19
N PRO A 145 -3.09 21.41 -18.27
CA PRO A 145 -2.51 22.03 -17.09
C PRO A 145 -3.62 22.36 -16.07
N PRO A 146 -3.28 22.44 -14.77
CA PRO A 146 -4.21 22.93 -13.76
C PRO A 146 -4.56 24.39 -14.03
N LEU A 147 -5.78 24.80 -13.66
CA LEU A 147 -6.14 26.22 -13.65
C LEU A 147 -5.36 26.95 -12.53
N PRO A 148 -5.05 28.24 -12.68
CA PRO A 148 -4.43 29.02 -11.61
C PRO A 148 -5.22 28.93 -10.30
N GLY A 149 -4.55 28.64 -9.18
CA GLY A 149 -5.18 28.48 -7.86
C GLY A 149 -5.94 27.17 -7.65
N MET A 150 -5.98 26.29 -8.65
CA MET A 150 -6.62 24.98 -8.53
C MET A 150 -5.78 24.04 -7.67
N ARG A 151 -6.41 23.38 -6.71
CA ARG A 151 -5.75 22.35 -5.91
C ARG A 151 -5.46 21.12 -6.75
N TRP A 152 -4.39 20.41 -6.42
CA TRP A 152 -4.00 19.20 -7.14
C TRP A 152 -5.09 18.13 -7.11
N ILE A 153 -5.88 18.02 -6.03
CA ILE A 153 -6.97 17.04 -5.93
C ILE A 153 -8.12 17.39 -6.87
N ASP A 154 -8.49 18.68 -6.94
CA ASP A 154 -9.50 19.15 -7.88
C ASP A 154 -9.01 18.89 -9.32
N HIS A 155 -7.73 19.15 -9.60
CA HIS A 155 -7.13 18.89 -10.90
C HIS A 155 -7.19 17.40 -11.25
N TYR A 156 -6.74 16.52 -10.35
CA TYR A 156 -6.83 15.06 -10.50
C TYR A 156 -8.26 14.59 -10.79
N LEU A 157 -9.23 15.04 -9.99
CA LEU A 157 -10.62 14.63 -10.11
C LEU A 157 -11.29 15.09 -11.42
N THR A 158 -10.76 16.12 -12.10
CA THR A 158 -11.20 16.48 -13.46
C THR A 158 -10.57 15.64 -14.57
N GLN A 159 -9.42 14.98 -14.34
CA GLN A 159 -8.69 14.21 -15.36
C GLN A 159 -9.28 12.81 -15.54
N ARG A 160 -10.34 12.62 -16.35
CA ARG A 160 -11.01 11.31 -16.54
C ARG A 160 -10.07 10.14 -16.92
N GLN A 161 -8.99 10.43 -17.63
CA GLN A 161 -7.97 9.44 -18.02
C GLN A 161 -6.99 9.05 -16.91
N ALA A 162 -6.98 9.76 -15.78
CA ALA A 162 -6.11 9.45 -14.65
C ALA A 162 -6.61 8.16 -13.97
N GLN A 163 -5.92 7.06 -14.27
CA GLN A 163 -6.15 5.73 -13.68
C GLN A 163 -5.26 5.45 -12.47
N TYR A 164 -4.42 6.41 -12.13
CA TYR A 164 -3.44 6.31 -11.07
C TYR A 164 -3.18 7.68 -10.48
N LEU A 165 -3.09 7.72 -9.16
CA LEU A 165 -2.66 8.86 -8.37
C LEU A 165 -1.58 8.39 -7.40
N TRP A 166 -0.50 9.16 -7.34
CA TRP A 166 0.39 9.17 -6.20
C TRP A 166 0.36 10.57 -5.60
N ALA A 167 0.18 10.69 -4.28
CA ALA A 167 0.16 11.98 -3.59
C ALA A 167 0.82 11.87 -2.22
N GLY A 168 1.78 12.73 -1.93
CA GLY A 168 2.52 12.68 -0.67
C GLY A 168 3.74 13.57 -0.63
N PHE A 169 4.66 13.25 0.26
CA PHE A 169 5.86 14.03 0.54
C PHE A 169 7.08 13.41 -0.13
N VAL A 170 7.94 14.22 -0.73
CA VAL A 170 9.13 13.77 -1.46
C VAL A 170 10.35 14.50 -0.91
N TYR A 171 11.32 13.74 -0.45
CA TYR A 171 12.53 14.24 0.19
C TYR A 171 13.76 13.82 -0.62
N PRO A 172 14.58 14.77 -1.09
CA PRO A 172 15.83 14.40 -1.73
C PRO A 172 16.82 13.87 -0.69
N TRP A 173 17.73 12.98 -1.08
CA TRP A 173 18.67 12.32 -0.16
C TRP A 173 19.56 13.30 0.60
N GLU A 174 19.93 14.42 -0.03
CA GLU A 174 20.74 15.48 0.56
C GLU A 174 20.02 16.25 1.68
N ASN A 175 18.69 16.18 1.73
CA ASN A 175 17.88 16.91 2.71
C ASN A 175 16.76 16.01 3.27
N LEU A 176 17.15 14.84 3.78
CA LEU A 176 16.20 13.94 4.43
C LEU A 176 15.72 14.54 5.75
N PRO A 177 14.40 14.42 6.04
CA PRO A 177 13.84 14.86 7.30
C PRO A 177 14.32 13.98 8.45
N SER A 178 13.91 14.29 9.68
CA SER A 178 14.07 13.35 10.80
C SER A 178 13.22 12.09 10.57
N ALA A 179 13.58 10.99 11.22
CA ALA A 179 12.78 9.76 11.17
C ALA A 179 11.36 10.00 11.72
N GLU A 180 11.24 10.81 12.78
CA GLU A 180 9.94 11.15 13.36
C GLU A 180 9.06 11.91 12.40
N ARG A 181 9.60 12.92 11.71
CA ARG A 181 8.84 13.67 10.69
C ARG A 181 8.37 12.75 9.56
N LEU A 182 9.23 11.85 9.08
CA LEU A 182 8.86 10.90 8.03
C LEU A 182 7.77 9.91 8.48
N ILE A 183 7.82 9.47 9.74
CA ILE A 183 6.77 8.63 10.34
C ILE A 183 5.46 9.43 10.44
N ASP A 184 5.52 10.68 10.90
CA ASP A 184 4.34 11.54 11.01
C ASP A 184 3.68 11.78 9.65
N ASP A 185 4.49 11.92 8.60
CA ASP A 185 4.01 12.07 7.23
C ASP A 185 3.29 10.84 6.70
N LEU A 186 3.83 9.64 6.96
CA LEU A 186 3.15 8.38 6.64
C LEU A 186 1.85 8.25 7.43
N CYS A 187 1.91 8.51 8.75
CA CYS A 187 0.74 8.39 9.63
C CYS A 187 -0.34 9.42 9.29
N ALA A 188 0.00 10.61 8.79
CA ALA A 188 -0.96 11.63 8.37
C ALA A 188 -1.80 11.18 7.16
N LEU A 189 -1.28 10.27 6.33
CA LEU A 189 -1.97 9.74 5.14
C LEU A 189 -2.93 8.59 5.48
N LEU A 190 -2.70 7.88 6.60
CA LEU A 190 -3.47 6.69 6.96
C LEU A 190 -4.96 6.98 7.21
N PRO A 191 -5.37 8.03 7.93
CA PRO A 191 -6.80 8.33 8.12
C PRO A 191 -7.52 8.59 6.81
N LEU A 192 -6.89 9.31 5.86
CA LEU A 192 -7.47 9.54 4.54
C LEU A 192 -7.64 8.21 3.79
N ASN A 193 -6.60 7.37 3.80
CA ASN A 193 -6.69 6.03 3.22
C ASN A 193 -7.82 5.22 3.87
N GLU A 194 -7.96 5.25 5.19
CA GLU A 194 -8.96 4.47 5.89
C GLU A 194 -10.39 4.87 5.52
N VAL A 195 -10.70 6.16 5.48
CA VAL A 195 -12.05 6.60 5.09
C VAL A 195 -12.35 6.27 3.62
N LEU A 196 -11.35 6.31 2.74
CA LEU A 196 -11.50 5.81 1.36
C LEU A 196 -11.82 4.32 1.34
N MET A 197 -11.19 3.55 2.22
CA MET A 197 -11.39 2.12 2.32
C MET A 197 -12.75 1.75 2.90
N GLU A 198 -13.21 2.45 3.93
CA GLU A 198 -14.56 2.28 4.50
C GLU A 198 -15.65 2.58 3.45
N LEU A 199 -15.50 3.66 2.66
CA LEU A 199 -16.42 3.95 1.55
C LEU A 199 -16.42 2.84 0.50
N ALA A 200 -15.24 2.31 0.16
CA ALA A 200 -15.13 1.22 -0.80
C ALA A 200 -15.77 -0.09 -0.29
N GLU A 201 -15.75 -0.34 1.03
CA GLU A 201 -16.44 -1.47 1.64
C GLU A 201 -17.96 -1.31 1.59
N LEU A 202 -18.48 -0.12 1.88
CA LEU A 202 -19.91 0.17 1.80
C LEU A 202 -20.46 -0.07 0.39
N ASP A 203 -19.73 0.35 -0.64
CA ASP A 203 -20.10 0.11 -2.04
C ASP A 203 -20.13 -1.39 -2.38
N LEU A 204 -19.19 -2.17 -1.85
CA LEU A 204 -19.18 -3.63 -2.03
C LEU A 204 -20.37 -4.30 -1.33
N VAL A 205 -20.69 -3.89 -0.11
CA VAL A 205 -21.84 -4.41 0.62
C VAL A 205 -23.14 -4.07 -0.11
N ALA A 206 -23.31 -2.83 -0.58
CA ALA A 206 -24.48 -2.40 -1.35
C ALA A 206 -24.63 -3.18 -2.67
N THR A 207 -23.51 -3.53 -3.31
CA THR A 207 -23.50 -4.34 -4.54
C THR A 207 -23.81 -5.81 -4.25
N ASN A 208 -23.29 -6.35 -3.14
CA ASN A 208 -23.52 -7.74 -2.73
C ASN A 208 -24.86 -7.96 -2.02
N THR A 209 -25.58 -6.92 -1.59
CA THR A 209 -26.97 -7.07 -1.12
C THR A 209 -27.94 -7.56 -2.20
N LEU A 210 -27.54 -7.59 -3.48
CA LEU A 210 -28.26 -8.28 -4.56
C LEU A 210 -27.84 -9.75 -4.76
N ARG A 211 -26.77 -10.21 -4.10
CA ARG A 211 -26.28 -11.60 -4.12
C ARG A 211 -25.65 -11.97 -2.77
N GLU A 212 -26.50 -12.48 -1.88
CA GLU A 212 -26.20 -13.27 -0.67
C GLU A 212 -25.17 -12.71 0.35
N THR A 213 -25.62 -12.74 1.61
CA THR A 213 -25.01 -12.33 2.88
C THR A 213 -23.46 -12.41 2.96
N PRO A 214 -22.77 -11.35 3.43
CA PRO A 214 -21.32 -11.41 3.67
C PRO A 214 -20.97 -12.36 4.82
N ALA A 215 -19.92 -13.15 4.63
CA ALA A 215 -19.34 -13.96 5.69
C ALA A 215 -18.72 -13.04 6.76
N VAL A 216 -19.11 -13.27 8.02
CA VAL A 216 -18.48 -12.68 9.20
C VAL A 216 -17.04 -13.20 9.29
N TYR A 217 -16.05 -12.31 9.18
CA TYR A 217 -14.66 -12.66 9.45
C TYR A 217 -14.50 -12.91 10.96
N VAL A 218 -14.60 -14.17 11.37
CA VAL A 218 -14.20 -14.61 12.70
C VAL A 218 -12.67 -14.65 12.72
N ALA A 219 -12.06 -13.88 13.63
CA ALA A 219 -10.63 -13.90 13.84
C ALA A 219 -10.19 -15.29 14.36
N GLY A 220 -9.21 -15.89 13.69
CA GLY A 220 -8.68 -17.22 13.98
C GLY A 220 -9.09 -18.24 12.92
N ALA A 221 -8.12 -18.88 12.28
CA ALA A 221 -8.41 -19.99 11.38
C ALA A 221 -9.08 -21.12 12.20
N PRO A 222 -10.26 -21.61 11.81
CA PRO A 222 -10.92 -22.71 12.51
C PRO A 222 -10.02 -23.95 12.52
N LEU A 223 -10.05 -24.72 13.60
CA LEU A 223 -9.25 -25.94 13.72
C LEU A 223 -9.67 -26.94 12.63
N PHE A 224 -8.70 -27.71 12.11
CA PHE A 224 -8.94 -28.73 11.07
C PHE A 224 -10.16 -29.62 11.35
N GLU A 225 -10.33 -30.07 12.60
CA GLU A 225 -11.46 -30.93 13.01
C GLU A 225 -12.82 -30.27 12.80
N GLN A 226 -12.92 -28.95 13.00
CA GLN A 226 -14.16 -28.19 12.79
C GLN A 226 -14.48 -28.07 11.30
N ILE A 227 -13.45 -27.90 10.46
CA ILE A 227 -13.58 -27.85 9.00
C ILE A 227 -14.02 -29.22 8.46
N ALA A 228 -13.33 -30.29 8.85
CA ALA A 228 -13.64 -31.65 8.43
C ALA A 228 -15.06 -32.07 8.85
N ALA A 229 -15.46 -31.77 10.10
CA ALA A 229 -16.82 -32.05 10.58
C ALA A 229 -17.90 -31.29 9.78
N THR A 230 -17.62 -30.04 9.38
CA THR A 230 -18.54 -29.23 8.57
C THR A 230 -18.68 -29.77 7.14
N ILE A 231 -17.57 -30.16 6.52
CA ILE A 231 -17.55 -30.72 5.16
C ILE A 231 -18.33 -32.05 5.11
N ARG A 232 -18.11 -32.94 6.08
CA ARG A 232 -18.87 -34.19 6.21
C ARG A 232 -20.36 -33.95 6.44
N ARG A 233 -20.72 -32.99 7.29
CA ARG A 233 -22.13 -32.62 7.55
C ARG A 233 -22.83 -32.11 6.28
N ARG A 234 -22.09 -31.51 5.35
CA ARG A 234 -22.59 -31.06 4.05
C ARG A 234 -22.61 -32.18 2.98
N GLY A 235 -22.35 -33.43 3.37
CA GLY A 235 -22.42 -34.59 2.48
C GLY A 235 -21.26 -34.71 1.50
N MET A 236 -20.20 -33.92 1.67
CA MET A 236 -19.00 -34.03 0.84
C MET A 236 -18.10 -35.13 1.37
N VAL A 237 -17.70 -36.06 0.49
CA VAL A 237 -16.77 -37.14 0.79
C VAL A 237 -15.41 -36.77 0.21
N ILE A 238 -14.59 -36.14 1.04
CA ILE A 238 -13.19 -35.82 0.73
C ILE A 238 -12.35 -36.52 1.78
N ASP A 239 -11.25 -37.13 1.39
CA ASP A 239 -10.36 -37.81 2.33
C ASP A 239 -9.67 -36.80 3.27
N ASP A 240 -9.45 -37.22 4.51
CA ASP A 240 -8.91 -36.35 5.55
C ASP A 240 -7.50 -35.85 5.23
N GLN A 241 -6.73 -36.62 4.47
CA GLN A 241 -5.36 -36.29 4.10
C GLN A 241 -5.32 -35.13 3.09
N THR A 242 -6.22 -35.14 2.11
CA THR A 242 -6.45 -34.04 1.17
C THR A 242 -6.97 -32.80 1.89
N LEU A 243 -7.97 -32.94 2.77
CA LEU A 243 -8.48 -31.80 3.54
C LEU A 243 -7.40 -31.17 4.44
N TYR A 244 -6.55 -32.00 5.05
CA TYR A 244 -5.47 -31.54 5.90
C TYR A 244 -4.39 -30.81 5.09
N ALA A 245 -4.05 -31.32 3.90
CA ALA A 245 -3.14 -30.66 2.97
C ALA A 245 -3.67 -29.28 2.53
N PHE A 246 -4.97 -29.16 2.23
CA PHE A 246 -5.60 -27.86 1.93
C PHE A 246 -5.60 -26.91 3.13
N HIS A 247 -5.90 -27.42 4.32
CA HIS A 247 -5.89 -26.61 5.55
C HIS A 247 -4.48 -26.04 5.81
N LEU A 248 -3.45 -26.88 5.68
CA LEU A 248 -2.06 -26.44 5.76
C LEU A 248 -1.69 -25.47 4.63
N ALA A 249 -2.12 -25.68 3.39
CA ALA A 249 -1.85 -24.76 2.28
C ALA A 249 -2.53 -23.39 2.44
N VAL A 250 -3.69 -23.33 3.08
CA VAL A 250 -4.38 -22.07 3.41
C VAL A 250 -3.70 -21.35 4.57
N GLN A 251 -3.16 -22.08 5.55
CA GLN A 251 -2.41 -21.49 6.68
C GLN A 251 -0.98 -21.09 6.28
N ALA A 252 -0.31 -21.92 5.49
CA ALA A 252 0.97 -21.64 4.86
C ALA A 252 0.72 -20.88 3.55
N ARG A 253 0.32 -19.59 3.69
CA ARG A 253 0.16 -18.60 2.60
C ARG A 253 0.72 -19.09 1.25
N PRO A 254 -0.12 -19.48 0.27
CA PRO A 254 0.39 -19.95 -1.00
C PRO A 254 1.04 -18.77 -1.74
N LEU A 255 2.33 -18.94 -2.04
CA LEU A 255 3.01 -18.33 -3.16
C LEU A 255 2.20 -18.57 -4.44
N VAL A 256 1.95 -17.48 -5.18
CA VAL A 256 1.76 -17.39 -6.64
C VAL A 256 0.87 -18.46 -7.30
N ILE A 257 -0.23 -18.01 -7.90
CA ILE A 257 -0.69 -18.57 -9.18
C ILE A 257 -0.88 -17.41 -10.17
N LEU A 258 -0.35 -17.66 -11.37
CA LEU A 258 -0.04 -16.81 -12.53
C LEU A 258 -0.99 -15.65 -12.86
#